data_AF-A0A355BJQ2-F1
#
_entry.id   AF-A0A355BJQ2-F1
#
_cell.length_a   1.000
_cell.length_b   1.000
_cell.length_c   1.000
_cell.angle_alpha   90.00
_cell.angle_beta   90.00
_cell.angle_gamma   90.00
#
_symmetry.space_group_name_H-M   'P 1'
#
loop_
_entity.id
_entity.type
_entity.pdbx_description
1 polymer ?
#
loop_
_entity_poly.entity_id
_entity_poly.type
_entity_poly.pdbx_seq_one_letter_code
_entity_poly.pdbx_strand_id
1 'polypeptide(L)'
;MPKQAYPRWLKLLIIAMLVPIGWCTYVALAGDMDLTYAVTDEGVQIKHGGALVIIPPENKTITFSEITEVQLLEKIPRMRKSFGKDGFGAWVGDFNSEQYGPVKAYILNTKWSAVLIKTEKSTYVITPENAADFADQVQARLTGD
;
A
#
# COMPACT_ATOMS: atom_id res chain seq x y z
N MET A 1 4.53 24.12 -50.21
CA MET A 1 3.55 23.14 -49.65
C MET A 1 2.65 23.86 -48.65
N PRO A 2 1.34 23.98 -48.91
CA PRO A 2 0.43 24.62 -47.96
C PRO A 2 0.21 23.70 -46.75
N LYS A 3 0.35 24.23 -45.53
CA LYS A 3 0.05 23.48 -44.29
C LYS A 3 -1.46 23.22 -44.23
N GLN A 4 -1.85 21.95 -44.28
CA GLN A 4 -3.25 21.54 -44.12
C GLN A 4 -3.75 21.97 -42.72
N ALA A 5 -4.64 22.96 -42.70
CA ALA A 5 -5.20 23.49 -41.47
C ALA A 5 -6.38 22.62 -41.04
N TYR A 6 -6.15 21.75 -40.05
CA TYR A 6 -7.23 20.92 -39.50
C TYR A 6 -8.34 21.78 -38.87
N PRO A 7 -9.61 21.43 -39.10
CA PRO A 7 -10.73 22.17 -38.55
C PRO A 7 -10.75 22.08 -37.01
N ARG A 8 -11.20 23.15 -36.34
CA ARG A 8 -11.19 23.28 -34.87
C ARG A 8 -11.93 22.14 -34.16
N TRP A 9 -13.02 21.63 -34.74
CA TRP A 9 -13.80 20.53 -34.16
C TRP A 9 -13.00 19.22 -34.09
N LEU A 10 -12.15 18.94 -35.08
CA LEU A 10 -11.32 17.73 -35.10
C LEU A 10 -10.25 17.78 -34.00
N LYS A 11 -9.67 18.96 -33.74
CA LYS A 11 -8.73 19.16 -32.62
C LYS A 11 -9.41 18.95 -31.26
N LEU A 12 -10.63 19.45 -31.09
CA LEU A 12 -11.42 19.25 -29.87
C LEU A 12 -11.77 17.78 -29.66
N LEU A 13 -12.11 17.06 -30.72
CA LEU A 13 -12.41 15.63 -30.68
C LEU A 13 -11.18 14.80 -30.26
N ILE A 14 -10.01 15.13 -30.82
CA ILE A 14 -8.73 14.48 -30.45
C ILE A 14 -8.40 14.73 -28.98
N ILE A 15 -8.53 15.97 -28.49
CA ILE A 15 -8.28 16.29 -27.07
C ILE A 15 -9.28 15.57 -26.16
N ALA A 16 -10.57 15.56 -26.54
CA ALA A 16 -11.61 14.89 -25.78
C ALA A 16 -11.44 13.36 -25.72
N MET A 17 -10.73 12.74 -26.69
CA MET A 17 -10.39 11.33 -26.65
C MET A 17 -9.07 11.06 -25.91
N LEU A 18 -8.05 11.90 -26.08
CA LEU A 18 -6.73 11.70 -25.46
C LEU A 18 -6.73 11.97 -23.96
N VAL A 19 -7.53 12.93 -23.47
CA VAL A 19 -7.59 13.25 -22.03
C VAL A 19 -8.16 12.10 -21.20
N PRO A 20 -9.30 11.47 -21.56
CA PRO A 20 -9.80 10.28 -20.86
C PRO A 20 -8.87 9.08 -20.98
N ILE A 21 -8.26 8.85 -22.14
CA ILE A 21 -7.31 7.73 -22.31
C ILE A 21 -6.08 7.95 -21.42
N GLY A 22 -5.50 9.16 -21.44
CA GLY A 22 -4.38 9.53 -20.58
C GLY A 22 -4.73 9.46 -19.09
N TRP A 23 -5.97 9.82 -18.73
CA TRP A 23 -6.47 9.68 -17.36
C TRP A 23 -6.63 8.21 -16.97
N CYS A 24 -7.24 7.38 -17.83
CA CYS A 24 -7.41 5.96 -17.58
C CYS A 24 -6.07 5.22 -17.49
N THR A 25 -5.10 5.53 -18.35
CA THR A 25 -3.75 4.94 -18.25
C THR A 25 -3.02 5.41 -17.01
N TYR A 26 -3.15 6.69 -16.62
CA TYR A 26 -2.64 7.19 -15.36
C TYR A 26 -3.27 6.47 -14.16
N VAL A 27 -4.60 6.32 -14.13
CA VAL A 27 -5.32 5.61 -13.06
C VAL A 27 -4.92 4.13 -13.03
N ALA A 28 -4.76 3.47 -14.17
CA ALA A 28 -4.32 2.07 -14.22
C ALA A 28 -2.88 1.90 -13.69
N LEU A 29 -1.94 2.74 -14.14
CA LEU A 29 -0.56 2.74 -13.67
C LEU A 29 -0.41 3.20 -12.22
N ALA A 30 -1.35 4.03 -11.74
CA ALA A 30 -1.44 4.46 -10.35
C ALA A 30 -2.23 3.46 -9.48
N GLY A 31 -2.94 2.51 -10.07
CA GLY A 31 -3.90 1.65 -9.38
C GLY A 31 -3.26 0.44 -8.74
N ASP A 32 -2.40 -0.26 -9.48
CA ASP A 32 -1.73 -1.46 -8.98
C ASP A 32 -0.44 -1.11 -8.26
N MET A 33 -0.44 -1.31 -6.94
CA MET A 33 0.77 -1.30 -6.13
C MET A 33 1.30 -2.72 -5.88
N ASP A 34 0.63 -3.75 -6.40
CA ASP A 34 0.91 -5.18 -6.22
C ASP A 34 1.32 -5.52 -4.78
N LEU A 35 0.51 -5.08 -3.82
CA LEU A 35 0.82 -5.25 -2.40
C LEU A 35 0.37 -6.64 -1.96
N THR A 36 1.33 -7.50 -1.64
CA THR A 36 1.11 -8.88 -1.23
C THR A 36 1.79 -9.17 0.10
N TYR A 37 1.16 -10.02 0.90
CA TYR A 37 1.63 -10.41 2.23
C TYR A 37 1.67 -11.92 2.31
N ALA A 38 2.74 -12.46 2.89
CA ALA A 38 2.86 -13.88 3.13
C ALA A 38 3.52 -14.12 4.49
N VAL A 39 3.00 -15.07 5.26
CA VAL A 39 3.70 -15.62 6.41
C VAL A 39 4.61 -16.73 5.89
N THR A 40 5.93 -16.55 6.02
CA THR A 40 6.93 -17.57 5.67
C THR A 40 7.49 -18.20 6.94
N ASP A 41 8.36 -19.21 6.80
CA ASP A 41 9.01 -19.82 7.97
C ASP A 41 10.00 -18.88 8.67
N GLU A 42 10.50 -17.87 7.96
CA GLU A 42 11.43 -16.88 8.51
C GLU A 42 10.69 -15.69 9.17
N GLY A 43 9.50 -15.34 8.70
CA GLY A 43 8.78 -14.16 9.19
C GLY A 43 7.64 -13.70 8.32
N VAL A 44 7.26 -12.43 8.48
CA VAL A 44 6.23 -11.77 7.68
C VAL A 44 6.88 -11.11 6.46
N GLN A 45 6.58 -11.62 5.27
CA GLN A 45 7.02 -11.05 4.00
C GLN A 45 5.97 -10.06 3.47
N ILE A 46 6.43 -8.87 3.13
CA ILE A 46 5.67 -7.78 2.54
C ILE A 46 6.32 -7.44 1.20
N LYS A 47 5.57 -7.57 0.11
CA LYS A 47 6.02 -7.19 -1.24
C LYS A 47 5.11 -6.12 -1.80
N HIS A 48 5.68 -5.09 -2.41
CA HIS A 48 4.96 -4.18 -3.29
C HIS A 48 5.71 -3.96 -4.59
N GLY A 49 4.96 -3.95 -5.70
CA GLY A 49 5.48 -3.67 -7.06
C GLY A 49 5.95 -2.22 -7.26
N GLY A 50 5.84 -1.39 -6.23
CA GLY A 50 6.10 0.04 -6.31
C GLY A 50 4.86 0.78 -6.80
N ALA A 51 4.91 2.11 -6.72
CA ALA A 51 3.82 2.94 -7.20
C ALA A 51 4.39 4.27 -7.70
N LEU A 52 4.22 4.54 -9.00
CA LEU A 52 4.47 5.84 -9.64
C LEU A 52 5.76 6.54 -9.17
N VAL A 53 6.98 6.08 -9.52
CA VAL A 53 8.30 6.74 -9.32
C VAL A 53 8.68 7.16 -7.87
N ILE A 54 7.73 7.31 -6.97
CA ILE A 54 7.82 7.89 -5.63
C ILE A 54 8.09 6.79 -4.61
N ILE A 55 7.59 5.57 -4.88
CA ILE A 55 7.80 4.39 -4.05
C ILE A 55 8.50 3.32 -4.90
N PRO A 56 9.80 3.07 -4.69
CA PRO A 56 10.49 1.98 -5.36
C PRO A 56 9.88 0.64 -4.93
N PRO A 57 9.87 -0.39 -5.79
CA PRO A 57 9.47 -1.73 -5.37
C PRO A 57 10.33 -2.20 -4.20
N GLU A 58 9.70 -2.80 -3.19
CA GLU A 58 10.38 -3.34 -2.02
C GLU A 58 9.87 -4.77 -1.77
N ASN A 59 10.79 -5.66 -1.41
CA ASN A 59 10.50 -6.97 -0.83
C ASN A 59 11.13 -7.01 0.55
N LYS A 60 10.30 -6.92 1.57
CA LYS A 60 10.72 -6.82 2.96
C LYS A 60 10.28 -8.05 3.74
N THR A 61 11.21 -8.66 4.46
CA THR A 61 10.91 -9.74 5.41
C THR A 61 11.11 -9.22 6.83
N ILE A 62 10.07 -9.27 7.65
CA ILE A 62 10.12 -8.99 9.08
C ILE A 62 10.29 -10.33 9.79
N THR A 63 11.49 -10.63 10.26
CA THR A 63 11.82 -11.89 10.93
C THR A 63 11.05 -12.03 12.24
N PHE A 64 10.55 -13.22 12.58
CA PHE A 64 9.81 -13.44 13.83
C PHE A 64 10.60 -13.03 15.09
N SER A 65 11.92 -13.20 15.09
CA SER A 65 12.77 -12.79 16.20
C SER A 65 12.78 -11.28 16.47
N GLU A 66 12.42 -10.46 15.48
CA GLU A 66 12.32 -9.00 15.64
C GLU A 66 10.93 -8.56 16.09
N ILE A 67 9.91 -9.42 15.97
CA ILE A 67 8.53 -9.10 16.29
C ILE A 67 8.35 -9.20 17.80
N THR A 68 7.99 -8.08 18.41
CA THR A 68 7.76 -7.98 19.85
C THR A 68 6.29 -8.06 20.21
N GLU A 69 5.41 -7.61 19.31
CA GLU A 69 3.98 -7.55 19.56
C GLU A 69 3.21 -7.61 18.23
N VAL A 70 2.08 -8.31 18.23
CA VAL A 70 1.15 -8.38 17.10
C VAL A 70 -0.24 -8.07 17.62
N GLN A 71 -0.92 -7.14 16.97
CA GLN A 71 -2.26 -6.70 17.34
C GLN A 71 -3.17 -6.68 16.12
N LEU A 72 -4.32 -7.33 16.23
CA LEU A 72 -5.40 -7.18 15.26
C LEU A 72 -6.12 -5.83 15.49
N LEU A 73 -6.24 -5.05 14.43
CA LEU A 73 -6.96 -3.79 14.41
C LEU A 73 -8.24 -3.96 13.58
N GLU A 74 -9.40 -3.84 14.21
CA GLU A 74 -10.68 -3.85 13.48
C GLU A 74 -10.80 -2.68 12.49
N LYS A 75 -10.17 -1.55 12.82
CA LYS A 75 -10.14 -0.35 12.00
C LYS A 75 -8.78 0.30 12.04
N ILE A 76 -8.39 0.85 10.89
CA ILE A 76 -7.14 1.60 10.77
C ILE A 76 -7.26 2.91 11.56
N PRO A 77 -6.34 3.20 12.50
CA PRO A 77 -6.37 4.43 13.26
C PRO A 77 -6.13 5.64 12.34
N ARG A 78 -6.51 6.82 12.81
CA ARG A 78 -6.17 8.06 12.10
C ARG A 78 -4.66 8.22 12.08
N MET A 79 -4.10 8.37 10.88
CA MET A 79 -2.67 8.55 10.68
C MET A 79 -2.42 9.72 9.74
N ARG A 80 -1.36 10.47 10.02
CA ARG A 80 -0.89 11.56 9.17
C ARG A 80 0.26 11.04 8.30
N LYS A 81 0.16 11.22 6.99
CA LYS A 81 1.23 10.87 6.07
C LYS A 81 2.45 11.77 6.31
N SER A 82 3.61 11.14 6.49
CA SER A 82 4.91 11.80 6.50
C SER A 82 5.57 11.68 5.13
N PHE A 83 5.61 10.46 4.57
CA PHE A 83 6.22 10.16 3.27
C PHE A 83 5.52 8.97 2.59
N GLY A 84 5.45 8.98 1.26
CA GLY A 84 4.83 7.91 0.47
C GLY A 84 3.51 8.30 -0.19
N LYS A 85 2.64 7.31 -0.41
CA LYS A 85 1.41 7.41 -1.21
C LYS A 85 0.19 7.13 -0.33
N ASP A 86 -0.78 8.02 -0.40
CA ASP A 86 -2.11 7.87 0.15
C ASP A 86 -3.15 8.23 -0.92
N GLY A 87 -4.05 7.32 -1.25
CA GLY A 87 -5.08 7.60 -2.27
C GLY A 87 -5.87 6.36 -2.64
N PHE A 88 -7.12 6.55 -3.08
CA PHE A 88 -8.02 5.47 -3.48
C PHE A 88 -8.24 4.36 -2.42
N GLY A 89 -8.03 4.70 -1.14
CA GLY A 89 -8.17 3.76 -0.03
C GLY A 89 -6.93 2.89 0.22
N ALA A 90 -5.81 3.12 -0.47
CA ALA A 90 -4.57 2.39 -0.27
C ALA A 90 -3.43 3.34 0.18
N TRP A 91 -2.73 2.99 1.25
CA TRP A 91 -1.67 3.80 1.87
C TRP A 91 -0.37 3.00 1.97
N VAL A 92 0.70 3.49 1.35
CA VAL A 92 2.02 2.86 1.42
C VAL A 92 3.09 3.91 1.73
N GLY A 93 3.87 3.69 2.79
CA GLY A 93 4.98 4.55 3.18
C GLY A 93 5.07 4.81 4.68
N ASP A 94 5.62 5.96 5.04
CA ASP A 94 5.83 6.38 6.42
C ASP A 94 4.71 7.32 6.87
N PHE A 95 4.05 6.92 7.96
CA PHE A 95 2.93 7.61 8.56
C PHE A 95 3.21 7.85 10.05
N ASN A 96 2.46 8.76 10.64
CA ASN A 96 2.49 9.02 12.07
C ASN A 96 1.08 8.87 12.65
N SER A 97 0.93 7.93 13.57
CA SER A 97 -0.30 7.65 14.31
C SER A 97 -0.27 8.38 15.64
N GLU A 98 -1.37 9.01 16.03
CA GLU A 98 -1.49 9.59 17.37
C GLU A 98 -1.43 8.52 18.47
N GLN A 99 -1.86 7.28 18.17
CA GLN A 99 -1.90 6.18 19.12
C GLN A 99 -0.58 5.40 19.19
N TYR A 100 0.10 5.23 18.06
CA TYR A 100 1.26 4.33 17.93
C TYR A 100 2.56 5.04 17.54
N GLY A 101 2.53 6.36 17.33
CA GLY A 101 3.68 7.14 16.88
C GLY A 101 4.06 6.84 15.42
N PRO A 102 5.36 6.83 15.05
CA PRO A 102 5.78 6.57 13.68
C PRO A 102 5.49 5.12 13.26
N VAL A 103 4.77 4.96 12.15
CA VAL A 103 4.29 3.69 11.61
C VAL A 103 4.61 3.60 10.12
N LYS A 104 5.09 2.44 9.69
CA LYS A 104 5.19 2.06 8.28
C LYS A 104 3.89 1.42 7.85
N ALA A 105 3.14 2.12 7.01
CA ALA A 105 1.86 1.64 6.50
C ALA A 105 2.07 0.90 5.18
N TYR A 106 1.48 -0.29 5.09
CA TYR A 106 1.30 -1.07 3.87
C TYR A 106 -0.16 -1.50 3.83
N ILE A 107 -1.03 -0.58 3.43
CA ILE A 107 -2.48 -0.70 3.46
C ILE A 107 -2.99 -0.76 2.02
N LEU A 108 -3.63 -1.87 1.68
CA LEU A 108 -4.33 -2.04 0.40
C LEU A 108 -5.73 -1.44 0.45
N ASN A 109 -6.42 -1.53 1.59
CA ASN A 109 -7.76 -0.98 1.76
C ASN A 109 -8.01 -0.46 3.18
N THR A 110 -8.21 0.85 3.30
CA THR A 110 -8.51 1.54 4.58
C THR A 110 -9.78 1.09 5.28
N LYS A 111 -10.68 0.39 4.59
CA LYS A 111 -11.92 -0.14 5.16
C LYS A 111 -11.77 -1.55 5.72
N TRP A 112 -10.66 -2.23 5.42
CA TRP A 112 -10.41 -3.58 5.91
C TRP A 112 -9.82 -3.53 7.31
N SER A 113 -9.97 -4.64 8.03
CA SER A 113 -9.20 -4.89 9.23
C SER A 113 -7.71 -4.91 8.91
N ALA A 114 -6.90 -4.47 9.85
CA ALA A 114 -5.46 -4.40 9.71
C ALA A 114 -4.76 -5.20 10.80
N VAL A 115 -3.51 -5.56 10.58
CA VAL A 115 -2.64 -6.16 11.57
C VAL A 115 -1.52 -5.17 11.84
N LEU A 116 -1.34 -4.82 13.12
CA LEU A 116 -0.23 -4.03 13.60
C LEU A 116 0.86 -4.98 14.10
N ILE A 117 2.03 -4.85 13.52
CA ILE A 117 3.21 -5.64 13.87
C ILE A 117 4.24 -4.66 14.43
N LYS A 118 4.60 -4.85 15.70
CA LYS A 118 5.61 -4.05 16.35
C LYS A 118 6.91 -4.84 16.37
N THR A 119 7.99 -4.16 16.01
CA THR A 119 9.36 -4.65 16.19
C THR A 119 10.11 -3.74 17.14
N GLU A 120 11.32 -4.13 17.55
CA GLU A 120 12.18 -3.29 18.38
C GLU A 120 12.48 -1.92 17.74
N LYS A 121 12.48 -1.84 16.41
CA LYS A 121 12.92 -0.66 15.65
C LYS A 121 11.77 0.10 14.99
N SER A 122 10.64 -0.54 14.72
CA SER A 122 9.59 0.04 13.89
C SER A 122 8.23 -0.59 14.14
N THR A 123 7.17 0.18 13.89
CA THR A 123 5.80 -0.33 13.90
C THR A 123 5.30 -0.40 12.47
N TYR A 124 4.66 -1.51 12.11
CA TYR A 124 4.12 -1.79 10.79
C TYR A 124 2.61 -1.97 10.88
N VAL A 125 1.88 -1.44 9.92
CA VAL A 125 0.44 -1.69 9.78
C VAL A 125 0.20 -2.24 8.39
N ILE A 126 -0.36 -3.45 8.34
CA ILE A 126 -0.63 -4.18 7.11
C ILE A 126 -2.11 -4.53 6.99
N THR A 127 -2.65 -4.61 5.78
CA THR A 127 -4.03 -5.08 5.54
C THR A 127 -4.06 -6.31 4.64
N PRO A 128 -3.73 -7.51 5.17
CA PRO A 128 -3.95 -8.76 4.45
C PRO A 128 -5.46 -8.97 4.21
N GLU A 129 -5.81 -9.81 3.22
CA GLU A 129 -7.21 -10.09 2.88
C GLU A 129 -8.00 -10.68 4.06
N ASN A 130 -7.35 -11.53 4.87
CA ASN A 130 -7.89 -12.07 6.11
C ASN A 130 -6.99 -11.71 7.30
N ALA A 131 -7.24 -10.54 7.91
CA ALA A 131 -6.42 -10.03 9.00
C ALA A 131 -6.46 -10.88 10.28
N ALA A 132 -7.60 -11.50 10.59
CA ALA A 132 -7.71 -12.34 11.79
C ALA A 132 -6.85 -13.60 11.65
N ASP A 133 -7.06 -14.36 10.57
CA ASP A 133 -6.28 -15.57 10.29
C ASP A 133 -4.77 -15.27 10.15
N PHE A 134 -4.43 -14.13 9.53
CA PHE A 134 -3.04 -13.70 9.45
C PHE A 134 -2.43 -13.40 10.82
N ALA A 135 -3.15 -12.67 11.68
CA ALA A 135 -2.67 -12.37 13.04
C ALA A 135 -2.52 -13.66 13.86
N ASP A 136 -3.47 -14.58 13.75
CA ASP A 136 -3.44 -15.88 14.43
C ASP A 136 -2.24 -16.72 13.99
N GLN A 137 -1.95 -16.77 12.67
CA GLN A 137 -0.77 -17.47 12.15
C GLN A 137 0.55 -16.90 12.68
N VAL A 138 0.68 -15.57 12.71
CA VAL A 138 1.89 -14.92 13.24
C VAL A 138 2.00 -15.16 14.75
N GLN A 139 0.89 -15.07 15.48
CA GLN A 139 0.87 -15.26 16.92
C GLN A 139 1.16 -16.72 17.32
N ALA A 140 0.62 -17.71 16.59
CA ALA A 140 0.93 -19.12 16.80
C ALA A 140 2.45 -19.39 16.67
N ARG A 141 3.07 -18.83 15.63
CA ARG A 141 4.52 -18.95 15.39
C ARG A 141 5.37 -18.24 16.45
N LEU A 142 4.89 -17.14 17.03
CA LEU A 142 5.57 -16.44 18.14
C LEU A 142 5.46 -17.19 19.47
N THR A 143 4.37 -17.93 19.68
CA THR A 143 4.10 -18.62 20.94
C THR A 143 4.68 -20.05 20.96
N GLY A 144 5.11 -20.57 19.80
CA GLY A 144 5.87 -21.81 19.69
C GLY A 144 5.05 -23.09 19.80
N ASP A 145 3.82 -23.07 19.28
CA ASP A 145 3.02 -24.29 19.06
C ASP A 145 3.39 -24.99 17.73
#